data_AF-A0A1K2I313-F1
#
_entry.id   AF-A0A1K2I313-F1
#
_cell.length_a   1.000
_cell.length_b   1.000
_cell.length_c   1.000
_cell.angle_alpha   90.00
_cell.angle_beta   90.00
_cell.angle_gamma   90.00
#
_symmetry.space_group_name_H-M   'P 1'
#
loop_
_entity.id
_entity.type
_entity.pdbx_description
1 polymer ?
#
loop_
_entity_poly.entity_id
_entity_poly.type
_entity_poly.pdbx_seq_one_letter_code
_entity_poly.pdbx_strand_id
1 'polypeptide(L)' 'MTEAAKLDIRLRRTGGSGPNAQWVWEVYDQGALLKKGTTVGDEAKAFATARKAGEKARG' A
#
# COMPACT_ATOMS: atom_id res chain seq x y z
N MET A 1 20.74 10.93 7.79
CA MET A 1 19.55 10.06 7.73
C MET A 1 19.08 10.06 6.29
N THR A 2 19.22 8.93 5.59
CA THR A 2 18.90 8.82 4.17
C THR A 2 17.40 8.95 4.00
N GLU A 3 16.95 10.07 3.47
CA GLU A 3 15.55 10.32 3.12
C GLU A 3 15.21 9.43 1.92
N ALA A 4 15.01 8.13 2.18
CA ALA A 4 14.34 7.25 1.25
C ALA A 4 12.99 7.90 0.98
N ALA A 5 12.84 8.51 -0.21
CA ALA A 5 11.65 9.27 -0.57
C ALA A 5 10.40 8.51 -0.07
N LYS A 6 9.72 9.10 0.90
CA LYS A 6 8.63 8.45 1.63
C LYS A 6 7.49 8.25 0.64
N LEU A 7 7.35 7.04 0.14
CA LEU A 7 6.11 6.63 -0.52
C LEU A 7 4.98 6.79 0.50
N ASP A 8 3.99 7.61 0.18
CA ASP A 8 2.79 7.78 1.01
C ASP A 8 1.86 6.61 0.70
N ILE A 9 1.74 5.69 1.66
CA ILE A 9 0.94 4.48 1.52
C ILE A 9 -0.34 4.67 2.33
N ARG A 10 -1.48 4.66 1.64
CA ARG A 10 -2.81 4.76 2.25
C ARG A 10 -3.49 3.40 2.16
N LEU A 11 -3.98 2.93 3.30
CA LEU A 11 -4.72 1.68 3.41
C LEU A 11 -6.16 1.97 3.82
N ARG A 12 -7.11 1.33 3.14
CA ARG A 12 -8.53 1.40 3.46
C ARG A 12 -9.10 0.01 3.49
N ARG A 13 -9.58 -0.43 4.66
CA ARG A 13 -10.35 -1.66 4.77
C ARG A 13 -11.70 -1.46 4.09
N THR A 14 -12.03 -2.33 3.14
CA THR A 14 -13.28 -2.28 2.36
C THR A 14 -14.27 -3.37 2.75
N GLY A 15 -13.82 -4.44 3.39
CA GLY A 15 -14.70 -5.50 3.86
C GLY A 15 -13.97 -6.56 4.68
N GLY A 16 -14.73 -7.48 5.27
CA GLY A 16 -14.19 -8.61 6.02
C GLY A 16 -13.56 -8.24 7.37
N SER A 17 -13.01 -9.25 8.06
CA SER A 17 -12.32 -9.11 9.34
C SER A 17 -11.27 -10.22 9.48
N GLY A 18 -10.17 -9.90 10.17
CA GLY A 18 -9.03 -10.80 10.35
C GLY A 18 -8.39 -11.23 9.02
N PRO A 19 -8.07 -12.52 8.82
CA PRO A 19 -7.35 -13.00 7.62
C PRO A 19 -8.15 -12.88 6.32
N ASN A 20 -9.46 -12.62 6.40
CA ASN A 20 -10.34 -12.39 5.27
C ASN A 20 -10.66 -10.89 5.08
N ALA A 21 -9.98 -9.99 5.78
CA ALA A 21 -10.15 -8.56 5.57
C ALA A 21 -9.65 -8.16 4.19
N GLN A 22 -10.47 -7.43 3.46
CA GLN A 22 -10.14 -6.86 2.17
C GLN A 22 -9.67 -5.42 2.37
N TRP A 23 -8.48 -5.14 1.86
CA TRP A 23 -7.83 -3.85 1.94
C TRP A 23 -7.63 -3.30 0.53
N VAL A 24 -8.07 -2.07 0.32
CA VAL A 24 -7.62 -1.24 -0.79
C VAL A 24 -6.35 -0.54 -0.31
N TRP A 25 -5.34 -0.51 -1.16
CA TRP A 25 -4.11 0.22 -0.91
C TRP A 25 -3.81 1.16 -2.06
N GLU A 26 -3.27 2.32 -1.73
CA GLU A 26 -2.88 3.36 -2.66
C GLU A 26 -1.49 3.83 -2.29
N VAL A 27 -0.63 3.98 -3.28
CA VAL A 27 0.74 4.45 -3.14
C VAL A 27 0.84 5.76 -3.89
N TYR A 28 1.25 6.80 -3.19
CA TYR A 28 1.53 8.10 -3.74
C TYR A 28 3.02 8.41 -3.65
N ASP A 29 3.55 9.07 -4.67
CA ASP A 29 4.89 9.63 -4.70
C ASP A 29 4.81 11.10 -5.03
N GLN A 30 5.38 11.94 -4.17
CA GLN A 30 5.33 13.40 -4.29
C GLN A 30 3.91 13.97 -4.53
N GLY A 31 2.87 13.29 -4.00
CA GLY A 31 1.46 13.67 -4.16
C GLY A 31 0.77 13.12 -5.41
N ALA A 32 1.49 12.43 -6.30
CA ALA A 32 0.91 11.73 -7.45
C ALA A 32 0.61 10.27 -7.12
N LEU A 33 -0.56 9.77 -7.51
CA LEU A 33 -0.88 8.35 -7.36
C LEU A 33 0.01 7.51 -8.29
N LEU A 34 0.98 6.81 -7.71
CA LEU A 34 1.86 5.88 -8.44
C LEU A 34 1.12 4.59 -8.77
N LYS A 35 0.44 4.01 -7.76
CA LYS A 35 -0.18 2.71 -7.90
C LYS A 35 -1.28 2.51 -6.87
N LYS A 36 -2.32 1.76 -7.25
CA LYS A 36 -3.35 1.28 -6.33
C LYS A 36 -3.67 -0.17 -6.60
N GLY A 37 -4.23 -0.84 -5.61
CA GLY A 37 -4.70 -2.20 -5.74
C GLY A 37 -5.49 -2.64 -4.53
N THR A 38 -5.86 -3.92 -4.54
CA THR A 38 -6.55 -4.55 -3.42
C THR A 38 -5.80 -5.79 -2.98
N THR A 39 -5.86 -6.12 -1.70
CA THR A 39 -5.35 -7.38 -1.17
C THR A 39 -6.29 -7.92 -0.10
N VAL A 40 -6.22 -9.23 0.11
CA VAL A 40 -6.93 -9.91 1.19
C VAL A 40 -5.91 -10.41 2.22
N GLY A 41 -6.20 -10.13 3.48
CA GLY A 41 -5.39 -10.47 4.63
C GLY A 41 -5.32 -9.34 5.65
N ASP A 42 -4.36 -9.44 6.56
CA ASP A 42 -4.15 -8.45 7.61
C ASP A 42 -3.58 -7.14 7.06
N GLU A 43 -3.74 -6.06 7.82
CA GLU A 43 -3.26 -4.72 7.47
C GLU A 43 -1.77 -4.71 7.13
N ALA A 44 -0.95 -5.45 7.89
CA ALA A 44 0.48 -5.58 7.64
C ALA A 44 0.80 -6.17 6.26
N LYS A 45 0.00 -7.14 5.80
CA LYS A 45 0.13 -7.74 4.46
C LYS A 45 -0.26 -6.73 3.38
N ALA A 46 -1.30 -5.92 3.63
CA ALA A 46 -1.69 -4.83 2.74
C ALA A 46 -0.60 -3.77 2.61
N PHE A 47 0.00 -3.35 3.73
CA PHE A 47 1.11 -2.42 3.73
C PHE A 47 2.32 -2.95 2.97
N ALA A 48 2.74 -4.18 3.25
CA ALA A 48 3.89 -4.80 2.58
C ALA A 48 3.67 -4.95 1.06
N THR A 49 2.45 -5.28 0.65
CA THR A 49 2.06 -5.37 -0.77
C THR A 49 2.15 -4.01 -1.45
N ALA A 50 1.56 -2.99 -0.83
CA ALA A 50 1.56 -1.62 -1.35
C ALA A 50 2.99 -1.06 -1.46
N ARG A 51 3.80 -1.23 -0.40
CA ARG A 51 5.20 -0.79 -0.40
C ARG A 51 5.99 -1.44 -1.53
N LYS A 52 5.92 -2.77 -1.65
CA LYS A 52 6.62 -3.51 -2.72
C LYS A 52 6.17 -3.07 -4.12
N ALA A 53 4.87 -2.78 -4.27
CA ALA A 53 4.32 -2.27 -5.51
C ALA A 53 4.80 -0.85 -5.84
N GLY A 54 4.93 0.01 -4.83
CA GLY A 54 5.50 1.36 -4.96
C GLY A 54 6.98 1.35 -5.29
N GLU A 55 7.77 0.55 -4.57
CA GLU A 55 9.20 0.38 -4.83
C GLU A 55 9.45 -0.14 -6.25
N LYS A 56 8.63 -1.08 -6.73
CA LYS A 56 8.69 -1.58 -8.12
C LYS A 56 8.19 -0.57 -9.17
N ALA A 57 7.29 0.35 -8.82
CA ALA A 57 6.78 1.34 -9.77
C ALA A 57 7.74 2.53 -9.95
N ARG A 58 8.60 2.77 -8.96
CA ARG A 58 9.62 3.82 -8.98
C ARG A 58 10.93 3.39 -9.65
N GLY A 59 11.27 2.10 -9.58
CA GLY A 59 12.44 1.50 -10.22
C GLY A 59 12.15 1.00 -11.63
#